data_AF-A0A397UEB9-F1
#
_entry.id   AF-A0A397UEB9-F1
#
_cell.length_a   1.000
_cell.length_b   1.000
_cell.length_c   1.000
_cell.angle_alpha   90.00
_cell.angle_beta   90.00
_cell.angle_gamma   90.00
#
_symmetry.space_group_name_H-M   'P 1'
#
loop_
_entity.id
_entity.type
_entity.pdbx_description
1 polymer ?
#
loop_
_entity_poly.entity_id
_entity_poly.type
_entity_poly.pdbx_seq_one_letter_code
_entity_poly.pdbx_strand_id
1 'polypeptide(L)'
;MPIIDGREWAPELSGKYGITEKSLRYKIKDGREFLDLTDYNIQGHLQLKNFYKLRELNCSSPLKKYYEHPRNNITSIDLSGCSGLKKLNCSSNVGLTVLNIRNCSNLVNINVVGCLGLSKVICDNTPYSPEKIIEQTKMSFCLNDECQEVAYYDGYCKMHRKHCCKEEGCNSQISISKEYCSNHKSICKVSDCFSRAPLNSDCVYHQKEKEKELKKIRREAMKRMEDELYARNQLRQQINDGSRYILLFFLLIFIFKFIFYLYKHYINYI
;
A
#
# COMPACT_ATOMS: atom_id res chain seq x y z
N MET A 1 -10.89 4.98 25.36
CA MET A 1 -9.93 4.04 24.77
C MET A 1 -8.72 4.88 24.35
N PRO A 2 -7.58 4.30 23.97
CA PRO A 2 -6.32 4.87 24.39
C PRO A 2 -5.78 5.82 23.33
N ILE A 3 -4.82 6.61 23.78
CA ILE A 3 -3.78 7.10 22.91
C ILE A 3 -2.95 5.86 22.54
N ILE A 4 -2.96 5.47 21.27
CA ILE A 4 -2.17 4.37 20.72
C ILE A 4 -1.00 5.01 19.98
N ASP A 5 0.24 4.69 20.36
CA ASP A 5 1.43 5.22 19.71
C ASP A 5 1.98 4.25 18.67
N GLY A 6 2.08 4.67 17.41
CA GLY A 6 2.61 3.88 16.29
C GLY A 6 4.05 3.36 16.48
N ARG A 7 4.80 3.85 17.48
CA ARG A 7 6.13 3.33 17.84
C ARG A 7 6.09 2.16 18.81
N GLU A 8 5.03 2.04 19.62
CA GLU A 8 4.93 1.09 20.76
C GLU A 8 3.60 0.32 20.81
N TRP A 9 2.75 0.47 19.78
CA TRP A 9 1.36 0.01 19.79
C TRP A 9 1.17 -1.52 19.94
N ALA A 10 2.07 -2.35 19.42
CA ALA A 10 1.95 -3.81 19.50
C ALA A 10 2.14 -4.35 20.95
N PRO A 11 3.17 -3.92 21.70
CA PRO A 11 3.28 -4.20 23.13
C PRO A 11 2.20 -3.55 24.02
N GLU A 12 1.87 -2.28 23.79
CA GLU A 12 0.93 -1.53 24.65
C GLU A 12 -0.49 -2.13 24.66
N LEU A 13 -0.94 -2.65 23.51
CA LEU A 13 -2.26 -3.26 23.38
C LEU A 13 -2.29 -4.69 23.94
N SER A 14 -1.17 -5.43 23.88
CA SER A 14 -1.09 -6.81 24.38
C SER A 14 -0.98 -6.94 25.90
N GLY A 15 -0.30 -6.02 26.58
CA GLY A 15 -0.05 -6.12 28.02
C GLY A 15 -1.18 -5.62 28.92
N LYS A 16 -1.92 -4.58 28.52
CA LYS A 16 -2.78 -3.82 29.44
C LYS A 16 -4.26 -4.20 29.43
N TYR A 17 -4.75 -4.82 28.34
CA TYR A 17 -6.18 -5.07 28.12
C TYR A 17 -6.49 -6.46 27.55
N GLY A 18 -5.52 -7.39 27.52
CA GLY A 18 -5.71 -8.75 27.02
C GLY A 18 -5.88 -8.87 25.50
N ILE A 19 -5.56 -7.80 24.74
CA ILE A 19 -5.65 -7.80 23.27
C ILE A 19 -4.39 -8.44 22.71
N THR A 20 -4.40 -9.75 22.48
CA THR A 20 -3.24 -10.43 21.91
C THR A 20 -2.86 -9.82 20.55
N GLU A 21 -1.56 -9.83 20.20
CA GLU A 21 -1.07 -9.42 18.87
C GLU A 21 -1.81 -10.15 17.73
N LYS A 22 -2.26 -11.39 17.98
CA LYS A 22 -3.13 -12.18 17.09
C LYS A 22 -4.55 -11.61 16.92
N SER A 23 -5.05 -10.92 17.95
CA SER A 23 -6.37 -10.29 17.89
C SER A 23 -6.30 -9.06 17.02
N LEU A 24 -5.23 -8.24 17.10
CA LEU A 24 -4.97 -7.09 16.23
C LEU A 24 -4.87 -7.49 14.77
N ARG A 25 -5.88 -7.14 13.97
CA ARG A 25 -5.88 -7.37 12.51
C ARG A 25 -5.05 -6.28 11.82
N TYR A 26 -3.79 -6.18 12.23
CA TYR A 26 -2.80 -5.34 11.59
C TYR A 26 -2.13 -6.09 10.45
N LYS A 27 -2.08 -5.47 9.28
CA LYS A 27 -1.42 -6.06 8.11
C LYS A 27 -0.44 -5.06 7.53
N ILE A 28 0.78 -5.51 7.26
CA ILE A 28 1.73 -4.80 6.41
C ILE A 28 1.68 -5.46 5.03
N LYS A 29 1.32 -4.71 4.00
CA LYS A 29 1.32 -5.18 2.60
C LYS A 29 2.08 -4.20 1.71
N ASP A 30 3.23 -4.63 1.20
CA ASP A 30 4.14 -3.80 0.39
C ASP A 30 4.57 -2.50 1.13
N GLY A 31 4.88 -2.62 2.43
CA GLY A 31 5.23 -1.47 3.28
C GLY A 31 4.06 -0.54 3.65
N ARG A 32 2.82 -0.93 3.33
CA ARG A 32 1.60 -0.19 3.69
C ARG A 32 0.94 -0.83 4.90
N GLU A 33 0.58 -0.02 5.87
CA GLU A 33 0.01 -0.46 7.13
C GLU A 33 -1.51 -0.32 7.11
N PHE A 34 -2.20 -1.35 7.56
CA PHE A 34 -3.66 -1.44 7.64
C PHE A 34 -4.02 -1.83 9.07
N LEU A 35 -4.89 -1.06 9.72
CA LEU A 35 -5.33 -1.32 11.08
C LEU A 35 -6.86 -1.48 11.12
N ASP A 36 -7.31 -2.67 11.53
CA ASP A 36 -8.72 -2.99 11.73
C ASP A 36 -9.00 -3.16 13.22
N LEU A 37 -9.93 -2.35 13.72
CA LEU A 37 -10.34 -2.13 15.10
C LEU A 37 -11.85 -2.36 15.32
N THR A 38 -12.58 -3.02 14.41
CA THR A 38 -14.06 -3.11 14.53
C THR A 38 -14.57 -3.92 15.72
N ASP A 39 -13.78 -4.88 16.21
CA ASP A 39 -14.25 -5.91 17.16
C ASP A 39 -13.54 -5.82 18.54
N TYR A 40 -13.08 -4.62 18.96
CA TYR A 40 -12.25 -4.44 20.17
C TYR A 40 -12.93 -3.70 21.33
N ASN A 41 -14.25 -3.49 21.28
CA ASN A 41 -14.99 -2.80 22.33
C ASN A 41 -14.37 -1.45 22.73
N ILE A 42 -14.00 -0.64 21.73
CA ILE A 42 -13.36 0.66 21.93
C ILE A 42 -14.38 1.63 22.53
N GLN A 43 -14.23 1.95 23.81
CA GLN A 43 -15.13 2.86 24.53
C GLN A 43 -14.54 4.26 24.67
N GLY A 44 -15.29 5.33 24.39
CA GLY A 44 -14.86 6.71 24.65
C GLY A 44 -13.87 7.26 23.61
N HIS A 45 -12.85 8.01 24.02
CA HIS A 45 -11.88 8.61 23.10
C HIS A 45 -11.01 7.54 22.40
N LEU A 46 -10.50 7.83 21.21
CA LEU A 46 -9.51 7.06 20.45
C LEU A 46 -8.52 8.05 19.83
N GLN A 47 -7.22 7.88 20.09
CA GLN A 47 -6.20 8.72 19.45
C GLN A 47 -5.08 7.85 18.91
N LEU A 48 -4.68 8.11 17.66
CA LEU A 48 -3.53 7.45 17.03
C LEU A 48 -2.41 8.47 16.84
N LYS A 49 -1.31 8.29 17.57
CA LYS A 49 -0.09 9.11 17.45
C LYS A 49 0.97 8.36 16.65
N ASN A 50 1.81 9.08 15.91
CA ASN A 50 2.95 8.51 15.18
C ASN A 50 2.62 7.39 14.16
N PHE A 51 1.39 7.31 13.66
CA PHE A 51 0.96 6.36 12.62
C PHE A 51 1.15 6.94 11.21
N TYR A 52 2.36 7.43 10.90
CA TYR A 52 2.65 8.14 9.64
C TYR A 52 2.65 7.22 8.40
N LYS A 53 2.80 5.91 8.58
CA LYS A 53 2.73 4.89 7.51
C LYS A 53 1.35 4.25 7.38
N LEU A 54 0.43 4.50 8.32
CA LEU A 54 -0.92 3.97 8.30
C LEU A 54 -1.64 4.45 7.05
N ARG A 55 -2.14 3.51 6.25
CA ARG A 55 -2.86 3.80 5.00
C ARG A 55 -4.36 3.63 5.17
N GLU A 56 -4.78 2.64 5.93
CA GLU A 56 -6.21 2.36 6.13
C GLU A 56 -6.47 2.08 7.61
N LEU A 57 -7.48 2.77 8.15
CA LEU A 57 -8.01 2.55 9.49
C LEU A 57 -9.48 2.16 9.38
N ASN A 58 -9.85 1.04 9.97
CA ASN A 58 -11.24 0.69 10.22
C ASN A 58 -11.47 0.62 11.73
N CYS A 59 -12.25 1.53 12.28
CA CYS A 59 -12.70 1.52 13.67
C CYS A 59 -14.23 1.61 13.77
N SER A 60 -14.92 1.20 12.71
CA SER A 60 -16.39 1.16 12.66
C SER A 60 -16.99 0.26 13.75
N SER A 61 -18.24 0.52 14.09
CA SER A 61 -19.02 -0.27 15.05
C SER A 61 -20.24 -0.90 14.37
N PRO A 62 -20.02 -1.84 13.43
CA PRO A 62 -21.11 -2.31 12.58
C PRO A 62 -22.20 -3.03 13.37
N LEU A 63 -23.45 -2.82 12.95
CA LEU A 63 -24.63 -3.51 13.47
C LEU A 63 -24.65 -4.99 13.03
N LYS A 64 -23.62 -5.78 13.30
CA LYS A 64 -23.66 -7.21 12.99
C LYS A 64 -24.63 -7.93 13.93
N LYS A 65 -25.52 -8.73 13.34
CA LYS A 65 -26.59 -9.51 13.99
C LYS A 65 -26.09 -10.81 14.66
N TYR A 66 -24.84 -11.22 14.40
CA TYR A 66 -24.38 -12.60 14.65
C TYR A 66 -23.11 -12.76 15.49
N TYR A 67 -22.56 -11.71 16.10
CA TYR A 67 -21.38 -11.84 16.95
C TYR A 67 -21.64 -11.35 18.38
N GLU A 68 -21.31 -12.20 19.34
CA GLU A 68 -21.33 -11.93 20.80
C GLU A 68 -20.21 -10.96 21.23
N HIS A 69 -19.43 -10.42 20.29
CA HIS A 69 -18.33 -9.51 20.61
C HIS A 69 -18.84 -8.12 20.99
N PRO A 70 -18.30 -7.53 22.07
CA PRO A 70 -18.71 -6.21 22.52
C PRO A 70 -18.30 -5.12 21.49
N ARG A 71 -19.25 -4.23 21.20
CA ARG A 71 -19.16 -3.23 20.13
C ARG A 71 -18.36 -2.00 20.53
N ASN A 72 -17.77 -1.35 19.53
CA ASN A 72 -17.16 -0.03 19.72
C ASN A 72 -18.24 1.01 20.05
N ASN A 73 -17.91 1.94 20.95
CA ASN A 73 -18.71 3.11 21.26
C ASN A 73 -17.76 4.30 21.44
N ILE A 74 -17.16 4.69 20.32
CA ILE A 74 -16.15 5.74 20.28
C ILE A 74 -16.84 7.09 20.32
N THR A 75 -16.48 7.94 21.29
CA THR A 75 -17.07 9.27 21.47
C THR A 75 -16.27 10.39 20.83
N SER A 76 -14.99 10.16 20.55
CA SER A 76 -14.11 11.13 19.90
C SER A 76 -12.90 10.43 19.27
N ILE A 77 -12.51 10.86 18.08
CA ILE A 77 -11.38 10.30 17.32
C ILE A 77 -10.35 11.40 17.03
N ASP A 78 -9.09 11.14 17.32
CA ASP A 78 -7.95 12.00 16.92
C ASP A 78 -6.90 11.23 16.12
N LEU A 79 -6.82 11.57 14.83
CA LEU A 79 -5.91 10.99 13.83
C LEU A 79 -4.91 12.02 13.32
N SER A 80 -4.69 13.12 14.05
CA SER A 80 -3.78 14.18 13.61
C SER A 80 -2.32 13.72 13.42
N GLY A 81 -1.95 12.58 14.01
CA GLY A 81 -0.66 11.90 13.81
C GLY A 81 -0.60 10.91 12.64
N CYS A 82 -1.65 10.81 11.82
CA CYS A 82 -1.80 9.81 10.74
C CYS A 82 -1.69 10.43 9.33
N SER A 83 -0.59 11.13 9.03
CA SER A 83 -0.41 11.86 7.76
C SER A 83 -0.42 10.97 6.50
N GLY A 84 -0.09 9.68 6.64
CA GLY A 84 -0.13 8.70 5.55
C GLY A 84 -1.52 8.16 5.22
N LEU A 85 -2.54 8.47 6.03
CA LEU A 85 -3.87 7.85 5.97
C LEU A 85 -4.56 8.17 4.64
N LYS A 86 -5.05 7.12 3.97
CA LYS A 86 -5.77 7.18 2.70
C LYS A 86 -7.24 6.82 2.85
N LYS A 87 -7.56 5.88 3.74
CA LYS A 87 -8.94 5.47 4.01
C LYS A 87 -9.23 5.45 5.51
N LEU A 88 -10.38 6.01 5.87
CA LEU A 88 -10.91 5.98 7.23
C LEU A 88 -12.34 5.45 7.21
N ASN A 89 -12.60 4.40 7.98
CA ASN A 89 -13.96 3.96 8.28
C ASN A 89 -14.17 4.02 9.79
N CYS A 90 -15.03 4.93 10.25
CA CYS A 90 -15.47 5.02 11.64
C CYS A 90 -16.99 4.95 11.78
N SER A 91 -17.68 4.44 10.74
CA SER A 91 -19.14 4.34 10.66
C SER A 91 -19.78 3.62 11.84
N SER A 92 -21.06 3.90 12.08
CA SER A 92 -21.90 3.33 13.15
C SER A 92 -21.42 3.59 14.58
N ASN A 93 -20.41 4.44 14.80
CA ASN A 93 -20.10 4.95 16.13
C ASN A 93 -21.10 6.06 16.48
N VAL A 94 -22.31 5.68 16.91
CA VAL A 94 -23.43 6.61 17.15
C VAL A 94 -23.08 7.71 18.15
N GLY A 95 -22.25 7.40 19.15
CA GLY A 95 -21.77 8.33 20.17
C GLY A 95 -20.62 9.24 19.75
N LEU A 96 -20.09 9.12 18.53
CA LEU A 96 -18.96 9.91 18.06
C LEU A 96 -19.36 11.38 17.91
N THR A 97 -18.79 12.27 18.73
CA THR A 97 -19.10 13.71 18.73
C THR A 97 -18.02 14.57 18.08
N VAL A 98 -16.77 14.11 18.15
CA VAL A 98 -15.58 14.83 17.64
C VAL A 98 -14.76 13.94 16.72
N LEU A 99 -14.44 14.43 15.52
CA LEU A 99 -13.49 13.82 14.61
C LEU A 99 -12.37 14.81 14.26
N ASN A 100 -11.14 14.49 14.64
CA ASN A 100 -9.95 15.24 14.28
C ASN A 100 -9.11 14.43 13.27
N ILE A 101 -9.06 14.91 12.03
CA ILE A 101 -8.28 14.37 10.92
C ILE A 101 -7.29 15.41 10.38
N ARG A 102 -6.93 16.42 11.19
CA ARG A 102 -5.95 17.44 10.81
C ARG A 102 -4.68 16.80 10.24
N ASN A 103 -4.13 17.37 9.17
CA ASN A 103 -2.91 16.89 8.49
C ASN A 103 -3.03 15.51 7.81
N CYS A 104 -4.21 14.91 7.72
CA CYS A 104 -4.45 13.74 6.86
C CYS A 104 -4.60 14.14 5.39
N SER A 105 -3.57 14.78 4.81
CA SER A 105 -3.61 15.32 3.45
C SER A 105 -3.76 14.27 2.34
N ASN A 106 -3.41 13.01 2.64
CA ASN A 106 -3.53 11.87 1.72
C ASN A 106 -4.90 11.18 1.76
N LEU A 107 -5.84 11.66 2.57
CA LEU A 107 -7.13 10.99 2.78
C LEU A 107 -8.00 11.09 1.53
N VAL A 108 -8.33 9.95 0.93
CA VAL A 108 -9.12 9.87 -0.31
C VAL A 108 -10.50 9.26 -0.11
N ASN A 109 -10.72 8.58 1.02
CA ASN A 109 -12.03 8.03 1.37
C ASN A 109 -12.25 8.12 2.87
N ILE A 110 -13.43 8.62 3.26
CA ILE A 110 -13.92 8.66 4.63
C ILE A 110 -15.33 8.09 4.67
N ASN A 111 -15.60 7.27 5.69
CA ASN A 111 -16.92 6.74 5.98
C ASN A 111 -17.29 7.01 7.43
N VAL A 112 -18.26 7.90 7.62
CA VAL A 112 -18.83 8.33 8.92
C VAL A 112 -20.33 8.04 9.01
N VAL A 113 -20.86 7.17 8.13
CA VAL A 113 -22.29 6.86 8.09
C VAL A 113 -22.76 6.32 9.43
N GLY A 114 -23.89 6.81 9.94
CA GLY A 114 -24.43 6.39 11.23
C GLY A 114 -23.71 6.96 12.45
N CYS A 115 -22.71 7.83 12.29
CA CYS A 115 -22.12 8.60 13.39
C CYS A 115 -23.01 9.81 13.74
N LEU A 116 -24.24 9.54 14.19
CA LEU A 116 -25.30 10.54 14.33
C LEU A 116 -24.99 11.65 15.35
N GLY A 117 -24.10 11.41 16.32
CA GLY A 117 -23.66 12.41 17.28
C GLY A 117 -22.58 13.39 16.77
N LEU A 118 -22.06 13.20 15.55
CA LEU A 118 -20.88 13.93 15.09
C LEU A 118 -21.25 15.38 14.78
N SER A 119 -20.68 16.28 15.57
CA SER A 119 -20.97 17.73 15.52
C SER A 119 -19.73 18.58 15.32
N LYS A 120 -18.55 18.06 15.69
CA LYS A 120 -17.27 18.77 15.55
C LYS A 120 -16.32 17.98 14.67
N VAL A 121 -15.92 18.58 13.55
CA VAL A 121 -14.89 18.04 12.65
C VAL A 121 -13.74 19.03 12.55
N ILE A 122 -12.53 18.56 12.83
CA ILE A 122 -11.27 19.30 12.67
C ILE A 122 -10.53 18.67 11.49
N CYS A 123 -10.43 19.37 10.36
CA CYS A 123 -9.92 18.81 9.12
C CYS A 123 -8.98 19.75 8.35
N ASP A 124 -8.25 20.61 9.07
CA ASP A 124 -7.22 21.46 8.48
C ASP A 124 -6.18 20.60 7.72
N ASN A 125 -5.73 21.05 6.55
CA ASN A 125 -4.80 20.32 5.68
C ASN A 125 -5.33 18.93 5.23
N THR A 126 -6.62 18.85 4.92
CA THR A 126 -7.25 17.67 4.30
C THR A 126 -8.06 18.09 3.05
N PRO A 127 -8.42 17.17 2.15
CA PRO A 127 -9.26 17.49 0.99
C PRO A 127 -10.77 17.56 1.32
N TYR A 128 -11.17 17.55 2.60
CA TYR A 128 -12.56 17.53 3.03
C TYR A 128 -12.96 18.84 3.71
N SER A 129 -14.26 19.16 3.64
CA SER A 129 -14.88 20.21 4.47
C SER A 129 -15.68 19.58 5.62
N PRO A 130 -15.77 20.25 6.78
CA PRO A 130 -16.55 19.78 7.92
C PRO A 130 -18.01 19.46 7.56
N GLU A 131 -18.65 20.31 6.77
CA GLU A 131 -20.07 20.23 6.42
C GLU A 131 -20.36 18.95 5.64
N LYS A 132 -19.54 18.64 4.64
CA LYS A 132 -19.69 17.42 3.83
C LYS A 132 -19.53 16.15 4.66
N ILE A 133 -18.61 16.15 5.63
CA ILE A 133 -18.43 15.01 6.54
C ILE A 133 -19.68 14.85 7.42
N ILE A 134 -20.19 15.94 8.00
CA ILE A 134 -21.39 15.89 8.84
C ILE A 134 -22.61 15.44 8.03
N GLU A 135 -22.77 15.88 6.79
CA GLU A 135 -23.84 15.42 5.90
C GLU A 135 -23.79 13.91 5.63
N GLN A 136 -22.58 13.34 5.47
CA GLN A 136 -22.39 11.91 5.26
C GLN A 136 -22.89 11.05 6.42
N THR A 137 -22.96 11.58 7.64
CA THR A 137 -23.44 10.83 8.81
C THR A 137 -24.88 10.37 8.67
N LYS A 138 -25.68 11.10 7.87
CA LYS A 138 -27.11 10.87 7.65
C LYS A 138 -27.40 10.01 6.42
N MET A 139 -26.37 9.68 5.64
CA MET A 139 -26.55 8.82 4.47
C MET A 139 -26.93 7.40 4.89
N SER A 140 -27.48 6.62 3.97
CA SER A 140 -27.74 5.20 4.19
C SER A 140 -26.49 4.37 3.92
N PHE A 141 -26.40 3.21 4.59
CA PHE A 141 -25.50 2.16 4.17
C PHE A 141 -25.96 1.56 2.84
N CYS A 142 -25.02 1.02 2.09
CA CYS A 142 -25.30 0.22 0.91
C CYS A 142 -26.31 -0.89 1.24
N LEU A 143 -27.38 -0.99 0.45
CA LEU A 143 -28.44 -1.99 0.57
C LEU A 143 -27.99 -3.42 0.24
N ASN A 144 -26.77 -3.61 -0.26
CA ASN A 144 -26.22 -4.96 -0.42
C ASN A 144 -25.83 -5.52 0.96
N ASP A 145 -26.30 -6.72 1.25
CA ASP A 145 -26.01 -7.42 2.50
C ASP A 145 -24.50 -7.45 2.77
N GLU A 146 -24.14 -7.24 4.05
CA GLU A 146 -22.76 -7.18 4.55
C GLU A 146 -21.91 -5.99 4.06
N CYS A 147 -22.42 -5.14 3.16
CA CYS A 147 -21.69 -3.96 2.68
C CYS A 147 -21.82 -2.77 3.64
N GLN A 148 -20.70 -2.31 4.19
CA GLN A 148 -20.65 -1.17 5.10
C GLN A 148 -20.24 0.14 4.42
N GLU A 149 -20.18 0.16 3.09
CA GLU A 149 -19.86 1.36 2.31
C GLU A 149 -21.05 2.33 2.27
N VAL A 150 -20.73 3.61 2.08
CA VAL A 150 -21.72 4.67 1.90
C VAL A 150 -22.54 4.41 0.63
N ALA A 151 -23.87 4.43 0.74
CA ALA A 151 -24.75 4.37 -0.42
C ALA A 151 -24.79 5.71 -1.16
N TYR A 152 -25.03 5.67 -2.46
CA TYR A 152 -25.48 6.84 -3.21
C TYR A 152 -27.02 7.00 -3.08
N TYR A 153 -27.59 7.95 -3.81
CA TYR A 153 -29.03 8.24 -3.81
C TYR A 153 -29.92 7.04 -4.17
N ASP A 154 -29.39 6.03 -4.84
CA ASP A 154 -30.11 4.80 -5.22
C ASP A 154 -29.95 3.66 -4.21
N GLY A 155 -29.38 3.95 -3.04
CA GLY A 155 -29.23 2.97 -1.96
C GLY A 155 -28.05 2.02 -2.12
N TYR A 156 -27.25 2.08 -3.20
CA TYR A 156 -26.09 1.21 -3.39
C TYR A 156 -24.78 1.99 -3.40
N CYS A 157 -23.71 1.42 -2.85
CA CYS A 157 -22.38 2.03 -2.95
C CYS A 157 -21.83 1.91 -4.38
N LYS A 158 -20.73 2.63 -4.67
CA LYS A 158 -20.09 2.61 -5.99
C LYS A 158 -19.85 1.18 -6.49
N MET A 159 -19.47 0.24 -5.62
CA MET A 159 -19.17 -1.14 -6.04
C MET A 159 -20.40 -2.03 -6.27
N HIS A 160 -21.52 -1.70 -5.62
CA HIS A 160 -22.76 -2.49 -5.70
C HIS A 160 -23.83 -1.86 -6.59
N ARG A 161 -23.63 -0.61 -7.03
CA ARG A 161 -24.37 -0.04 -8.15
C ARG A 161 -24.25 -0.96 -9.35
N LYS A 162 -25.37 -1.13 -10.06
CA LYS A 162 -25.44 -1.94 -11.26
C LYS A 162 -25.68 -1.05 -12.48
N HIS A 163 -25.19 -1.48 -13.63
CA HIS A 163 -25.59 -0.93 -14.93
C HIS A 163 -25.99 -2.07 -15.86
N CYS A 164 -26.61 -1.74 -16.99
CA CYS A 164 -26.93 -2.72 -18.02
C CYS A 164 -25.65 -3.30 -18.62
N CYS A 165 -25.65 -4.60 -18.88
CA CYS A 165 -24.67 -5.26 -19.72
C CYS A 165 -24.46 -4.47 -21.02
N LYS A 166 -23.21 -4.32 -21.48
CA LYS A 166 -22.90 -3.59 -22.72
C LYS A 166 -23.29 -4.34 -24.01
N GLU A 167 -23.71 -5.61 -23.91
CA GLU A 167 -24.16 -6.39 -25.07
C GLU A 167 -25.51 -5.86 -25.59
N GLU A 168 -25.58 -5.64 -26.90
CA GLU A 168 -26.79 -5.12 -27.54
C GLU A 168 -27.98 -6.07 -27.30
N GLY A 169 -29.13 -5.50 -26.87
CA GLY A 169 -30.32 -6.29 -26.51
C GLY A 169 -30.25 -6.99 -25.14
N CYS A 170 -29.15 -6.89 -24.40
CA CYS A 170 -29.04 -7.50 -23.06
C CYS A 170 -29.45 -6.55 -21.93
N ASN A 171 -30.54 -6.87 -21.24
CA ASN A 171 -31.03 -6.09 -20.09
C ASN A 171 -30.49 -6.56 -18.73
N SER A 172 -29.47 -7.43 -18.71
CA SER A 172 -28.90 -7.94 -17.45
C SER A 172 -28.21 -6.83 -16.66
N GLN A 173 -28.60 -6.65 -15.39
CA GLN A 173 -27.96 -5.71 -14.47
C GLN A 173 -26.69 -6.32 -13.88
N ILE A 174 -25.56 -5.63 -14.04
CA ILE A 174 -24.23 -6.08 -13.60
C ILE A 174 -23.55 -5.01 -12.76
N SER A 175 -22.76 -5.43 -11.76
CA SER A 175 -21.97 -4.49 -10.94
C SER A 175 -21.09 -3.61 -11.81
N ILE A 176 -20.89 -2.34 -11.44
CA ILE A 176 -20.11 -1.38 -12.26
C ILE A 176 -18.65 -1.80 -12.55
N SER A 177 -18.13 -2.77 -11.81
CA SER A 177 -16.81 -3.34 -12.03
C SER A 177 -16.75 -4.31 -13.22
N LYS A 178 -17.89 -4.58 -13.87
CA LYS A 178 -18.02 -5.53 -14.97
C LYS A 178 -18.66 -4.83 -16.17
N GLU A 179 -18.20 -5.15 -17.37
CA GLU A 179 -18.79 -4.62 -18.60
C GLU A 179 -19.87 -5.54 -19.20
N TYR A 180 -19.76 -6.84 -18.95
CA TYR A 180 -20.67 -7.87 -19.46
C TYR A 180 -21.19 -8.79 -18.34
N CYS A 181 -22.40 -9.33 -18.49
CA CYS A 181 -22.98 -10.29 -17.55
C CYS A 181 -22.28 -11.66 -17.61
N SER A 182 -22.59 -12.54 -16.66
CA SER A 182 -22.03 -13.91 -16.63
C SER A 182 -22.30 -14.70 -17.90
N ASN A 183 -23.43 -14.43 -18.58
CA ASN A 183 -23.81 -15.11 -19.82
C ASN A 183 -23.04 -14.58 -21.04
N HIS A 184 -22.59 -13.31 -20.99
CA HIS A 184 -21.86 -12.65 -22.08
C HIS A 184 -20.36 -12.50 -21.79
N LYS A 185 -19.84 -13.19 -20.77
CA LYS A 185 -18.38 -13.37 -20.62
C LYS A 185 -17.89 -14.41 -21.63
N SER A 186 -16.97 -14.02 -22.49
CA SER A 186 -16.30 -14.91 -23.44
C SER A 186 -15.45 -15.97 -22.72
N ILE A 187 -15.16 -17.05 -23.44
CA ILE A 187 -14.21 -18.07 -23.01
C ILE A 187 -12.79 -17.50 -23.15
N CYS A 188 -11.87 -17.94 -22.28
CA CYS A 188 -10.46 -17.57 -22.32
C CYS A 188 -9.90 -17.75 -23.74
N LYS A 189 -9.10 -16.78 -24.20
CA LYS A 189 -8.44 -16.87 -25.51
C LYS A 189 -7.38 -17.98 -25.64
N VAL A 190 -7.11 -18.70 -24.55
CA VAL A 190 -6.13 -19.80 -24.52
C VAL A 190 -6.86 -21.05 -24.97
N SER A 191 -6.33 -21.72 -25.98
CA SER A 191 -6.83 -23.00 -26.48
C SER A 191 -7.00 -24.00 -25.33
N ASP A 192 -8.10 -24.75 -25.35
CA ASP A 192 -8.48 -25.73 -24.33
C ASP A 192 -8.74 -25.17 -22.92
N CYS A 193 -8.84 -23.84 -22.77
CA CYS A 193 -9.21 -23.21 -21.52
C CYS A 193 -10.69 -22.81 -21.49
N PHE A 194 -11.51 -23.56 -20.75
CA PHE A 194 -12.95 -23.28 -20.58
C PHE A 194 -13.26 -22.19 -19.53
N SER A 195 -12.22 -21.54 -18.99
CA SER A 195 -12.41 -20.48 -18.00
C SER A 195 -13.00 -19.22 -18.64
N ARG A 196 -13.91 -18.55 -17.94
CA ARG A 196 -14.47 -17.27 -18.39
C ARG A 196 -13.43 -16.16 -18.32
N ALA A 197 -13.41 -15.29 -19.33
CA ALA A 197 -12.51 -14.14 -19.44
C ALA A 197 -13.26 -12.91 -19.99
N PRO A 198 -12.70 -11.69 -19.82
CA PRO A 198 -13.13 -10.53 -20.60
C PRO A 198 -13.03 -10.79 -22.11
N LEU A 199 -13.78 -10.04 -22.91
CA LEU A 199 -13.78 -10.16 -24.38
C LEU A 199 -12.34 -10.13 -24.91
N ASN A 200 -11.96 -11.17 -25.66
CA ASN A 200 -10.64 -11.31 -26.27
C ASN A 200 -9.45 -11.25 -25.27
N SER A 201 -9.64 -11.69 -24.02
CA SER A 201 -8.62 -11.71 -22.97
C SER A 201 -8.27 -13.12 -22.47
N ASP A 202 -7.09 -13.24 -21.86
CA ASP A 202 -6.75 -14.37 -21.00
C ASP A 202 -7.65 -14.35 -19.75
N CYS A 203 -7.96 -15.53 -19.20
CA CYS A 203 -8.60 -15.63 -17.90
C CYS A 203 -7.62 -15.24 -16.78
N VAL A 204 -8.15 -15.00 -15.58
CA VAL A 204 -7.34 -14.57 -14.41
C VAL A 204 -6.18 -15.54 -14.11
N TYR A 205 -6.37 -16.84 -14.38
CA TYR A 205 -5.31 -17.84 -14.21
C TYR A 205 -4.15 -17.60 -15.20
N HIS A 206 -4.45 -17.55 -16.50
CA HIS A 206 -3.45 -17.36 -17.55
C HIS A 206 -2.80 -15.97 -17.51
N GLN A 207 -3.51 -14.93 -17.04
CA GLN A 207 -2.92 -13.63 -16.74
C GLN A 207 -1.82 -13.75 -15.68
N LYS A 208 -2.10 -14.45 -14.58
CA LYS A 208 -1.11 -14.65 -13.49
C LYS A 208 0.07 -15.50 -13.93
N GLU A 209 -0.12 -16.50 -14.79
CA GLU A 209 1.00 -17.26 -15.35
C GLU A 209 1.91 -16.40 -16.22
N LYS A 210 1.33 -15.59 -17.12
CA LYS A 210 2.13 -14.64 -17.92
C LYS A 210 2.89 -13.65 -17.06
N GLU A 211 2.29 -13.14 -15.97
CA GLU A 211 2.99 -12.28 -15.02
C GLU A 211 4.15 -12.97 -14.31
N LYS A 212 3.99 -14.26 -13.95
CA LYS A 212 5.07 -15.06 -13.35
C LYS A 212 6.22 -15.25 -14.33
N GLU A 213 5.93 -15.62 -15.57
CA GLU A 213 6.94 -15.78 -16.62
C GLU A 213 7.66 -14.46 -16.92
N LEU A 214 6.92 -13.34 -17.03
CA LEU A 214 7.52 -12.04 -17.25
C LEU A 214 8.43 -11.62 -16.09
N LYS A 215 8.05 -11.94 -14.84
CA LYS A 215 8.90 -11.71 -13.66
C LYS A 215 10.17 -12.57 -13.69
N LYS A 216 10.07 -13.82 -14.14
CA LYS A 216 11.22 -14.72 -14.30
C LYS A 216 12.19 -14.20 -15.35
N ILE A 217 11.70 -13.85 -16.54
CA ILE A 217 12.48 -13.25 -17.62
C ILE A 217 13.19 -11.98 -17.15
N ARG A 218 12.49 -11.10 -16.41
CA ARG A 218 13.08 -9.88 -15.85
C ARG A 218 14.22 -10.16 -14.87
N ARG A 219 14.07 -11.17 -14.00
CA ARG A 219 15.13 -11.58 -13.06
C ARG A 219 16.36 -12.12 -13.80
N GLU A 220 16.15 -12.95 -14.82
CA GLU A 220 17.23 -13.50 -15.65
C GLU A 220 17.94 -12.43 -16.47
N ALA A 221 17.21 -11.44 -16.99
CA ALA A 221 17.79 -10.29 -17.68
C ALA A 221 18.63 -9.41 -16.74
N MET A 222 18.13 -9.15 -15.52
CA MET A 222 18.85 -8.38 -14.51
C MET A 222 20.16 -9.08 -14.11
N LYS A 223 20.11 -10.39 -13.87
CA LYS A 223 21.31 -11.19 -13.55
C LYS A 223 22.35 -11.16 -14.66
N ARG A 224 21.93 -11.30 -15.94
CA ARG A 224 22.85 -11.18 -17.08
C ARG A 224 23.51 -9.81 -17.16
N MET A 225 22.76 -8.74 -16.91
CA MET A 225 23.29 -7.37 -16.90
C MET A 225 24.31 -7.16 -15.77
N GLU A 226 24.07 -7.75 -14.59
CA GLU A 226 25.02 -7.73 -13.48
C GLU A 226 26.30 -8.51 -13.81
N ASP A 227 26.18 -9.71 -14.39
CA ASP A 227 27.32 -10.54 -14.80
C ASP A 227 28.17 -9.83 -15.88
N GLU A 228 27.53 -9.18 -16.87
CA GLU A 228 28.21 -8.37 -17.88
C GLU A 228 28.93 -7.15 -17.27
N LEU A 229 28.29 -6.46 -16.33
CA LEU A 229 28.90 -5.32 -15.64
C LEU A 229 30.12 -5.77 -14.82
N TYR A 230 30.02 -6.91 -14.15
CA TYR A 230 31.13 -7.50 -13.40
C TYR A 230 32.31 -7.86 -14.32
N ALA A 231 32.06 -8.56 -15.43
CA ALA A 231 33.08 -8.92 -16.40
C ALA A 231 33.77 -7.67 -17.00
N ARG A 232 32.98 -6.63 -17.32
CA ARG A 232 33.51 -5.36 -17.84
C ARG A 232 34.40 -4.63 -16.83
N ASN A 233 34.05 -4.68 -15.55
CA ASN A 233 34.86 -4.10 -14.47
C ASN A 233 36.17 -4.87 -14.26
N GLN A 234 36.15 -6.20 -14.33
CA GLN A 234 37.35 -7.04 -14.28
C GLN A 234 38.31 -6.72 -15.44
N LEU A 235 37.79 -6.64 -16.68
CA LEU A 235 38.59 -6.27 -17.84
C LEU A 235 39.20 -4.87 -17.69
N ARG A 236 38.43 -3.90 -17.16
CA ARG A 236 38.92 -2.55 -16.89
C ARG A 236 40.05 -2.53 -15.85
N GLN A 237 39.94 -3.34 -14.80
CA GLN A 237 41.02 -3.50 -13.81
C GLN A 237 42.28 -4.10 -14.43
N GLN A 238 42.15 -5.18 -15.22
CA GLN A 238 43.29 -5.80 -15.92
C GLN A 238 44.00 -4.82 -16.86
N ILE A 239 43.26 -4.01 -17.62
CA ILE A 239 43.83 -2.98 -18.50
C ILE A 239 44.57 -1.92 -17.68
N ASN A 240 43.99 -1.47 -16.56
CA ASN A 240 44.62 -0.49 -15.68
C ASN A 240 45.90 -1.03 -15.03
N ASP A 241 45.89 -2.28 -14.56
CA ASP A 241 47.05 -2.91 -13.94
C ASP A 241 48.16 -3.16 -14.98
N GLY A 242 47.81 -3.68 -16.16
CA GLY A 242 48.75 -3.82 -17.28
C GLY A 242 49.41 -2.49 -17.67
N SER A 243 48.63 -1.42 -17.74
CA SER A 243 49.15 -0.07 -18.01
C SER A 243 50.10 0.42 -16.91
N ARG A 244 49.83 0.11 -15.63
CA ARG A 244 50.73 0.42 -14.51
C ARG A 244 52.05 -0.34 -14.59
N TYR A 245 52.04 -1.63 -14.93
CA TYR A 245 53.27 -2.41 -15.07
C TYR A 245 54.16 -1.86 -16.19
N ILE A 246 53.57 -1.44 -17.32
CA ILE A 246 54.31 -0.81 -18.42
C ILE A 246 54.97 0.50 -17.95
N LEU A 247 54.23 1.36 -17.24
CA LEU A 247 54.77 2.60 -16.68
C LEU A 247 55.93 2.36 -15.69
N LEU A 248 55.79 1.38 -14.79
CA LEU A 248 56.84 1.00 -13.85
C LEU A 248 58.09 0.47 -14.55
N PHE A 249 57.92 -0.31 -15.61
CA PHE A 249 59.03 -0.82 -16.42
C PHE A 249 59.82 0.31 -17.09
N PHE A 250 59.14 1.28 -17.70
CA PHE A 250 59.80 2.46 -18.27
C PHE A 250 60.51 3.31 -17.20
N LEU A 251 59.91 3.45 -16.02
CA LEU A 251 60.51 4.16 -14.89
C LEU A 251 61.81 3.47 -14.42
N LEU A 252 61.81 2.14 -14.31
CA LEU A 252 63.00 1.36 -13.97
C LEU A 252 64.12 1.52 -14.99
N ILE A 253 63.80 1.46 -16.30
CA ILE A 253 64.79 1.71 -17.36
C ILE A 253 65.41 3.11 -17.21
N PHE A 254 64.57 4.11 -16.92
CA PHE A 254 65.04 5.49 -16.72
C PHE A 254 65.97 5.61 -15.50
N ILE A 255 65.59 4.99 -14.38
CA ILE A 255 66.41 4.95 -13.16
C ILE A 255 67.75 4.25 -13.42
N PHE A 256 67.76 3.10 -14.10
CA PHE A 256 68.99 2.39 -14.45
C PHE A 256 69.92 3.23 -15.32
N LYS A 257 69.38 3.91 -16.34
CA LYS A 257 70.16 4.85 -17.16
C LYS A 257 70.72 6.01 -16.34
N PHE A 258 69.94 6.54 -15.40
CA PHE A 258 70.37 7.63 -14.52
C PHE A 258 71.47 7.20 -13.53
N ILE A 259 71.33 6.02 -12.90
CA ILE A 259 72.36 5.45 -12.02
C ILE A 259 73.64 5.19 -12.81
N PHE A 260 73.54 4.60 -14.00
CA PHE A 260 74.69 4.36 -14.86
C PHE A 260 75.38 5.67 -15.27
N TYR A 261 74.61 6.72 -15.56
CA TYR A 261 75.13 8.05 -15.83
C TYR A 261 75.89 8.64 -14.62
N LEU A 262 75.31 8.57 -13.41
CA LEU A 262 75.96 9.02 -12.19
C LEU A 262 77.22 8.21 -11.87
N TYR A 263 77.20 6.90 -12.05
CA TYR A 263 78.36 6.03 -11.85
C TYR A 263 79.49 6.38 -12.82
N LYS A 264 79.17 6.58 -14.10
CA LYS A 264 80.14 7.02 -15.11
C LYS A 264 80.72 8.40 -14.78
N HIS A 265 79.90 9.32 -14.28
CA HIS A 265 80.34 10.66 -13.88
C HIS A 265 81.18 10.64 -12.59
N TYR A 266 80.88 9.76 -11.65
CA TYR A 266 81.64 9.57 -10.41
C TYR A 266 83.03 8.97 -10.68
N ILE A 267 83.12 7.97 -11.55
CA ILE A 267 84.42 7.42 -11.99
C ILE A 267 85.30 8.48 -12.66
N ASN A 268 84.72 9.39 -13.43
CA ASN A 268 85.47 10.46 -14.08
C ASN A 268 85.91 11.59 -13.13
N TYR A 269 85.46 11.58 -11.87
CA TYR A 269 85.81 12.58 -10.84
C TYR A 269 86.85 12.07 -9.83
N ILE A 270 87.26 10.79 -9.92
CA ILE A 270 88.38 10.18 -9.20
C ILE A 270 89.59 10.16 -10.12
#